data_AF-X1U276-F1
#
_entry.id   AF-X1U276-F1
#
_cell.length_a   1.000
_cell.length_b   1.000
_cell.length_c   1.000
_cell.angle_alpha   90.00
_cell.angle_beta   90.00
_cell.angle_gamma   90.00
#
_symmetry.space_group_name_H-M   'P 1'
#
loop_
_entity.id
_entity.type
_entity.pdbx_description
1 polymer ?
#
loop_
_entity_poly.entity_id
_entity_poly.type
_entity_poly.pdbx_seq_one_letter_code
_entity_poly.pdbx_strand_id
1 'polypeptide(L)'
;ECVKLVNLTGEVEVDSRLIIKDEEGNISLAIISESDNKDLYIKKEAIEIVFFKIYNSEEFEELDVGTMEKCNNLERKEKEYIVGLIRTDEYIFEAKIIGLIDEYETSYENIKDELNIPVGSEFGFSFTYSNKTIRGTSEKNVSTSVYAEEIPIQYIDREASISSGFINIRVW
;
A
#
# COMPACT_ATOMS: atom_id res chain seq x y z
N GLU A 1 -22.29 11.01 8.87
CA GLU A 1 -22.73 9.94 9.80
C GLU A 1 -21.52 9.07 10.11
N CYS A 2 -21.53 8.22 11.14
CA CYS A 2 -20.43 7.29 11.37
C CYS A 2 -20.93 5.96 11.92
N VAL A 3 -20.14 4.92 11.70
CA VAL A 3 -20.35 3.60 12.28
C VAL A 3 -19.15 3.24 13.15
N LYS A 4 -19.44 2.53 14.23
CA LYS A 4 -18.43 1.96 15.11
C LYS A 4 -18.51 0.44 14.98
N LEU A 5 -17.50 -0.17 14.38
CA LEU A 5 -17.37 -1.62 14.29
C LEU A 5 -16.75 -2.13 15.59
N VAL A 6 -17.57 -2.75 16.42
CA VAL A 6 -17.15 -3.20 17.75
C VAL A 6 -16.23 -4.42 17.61
N ASN A 7 -15.07 -4.37 18.28
CA ASN A 7 -14.05 -5.39 18.41
C ASN A 7 -13.52 -5.95 17.07
N LEU A 8 -13.51 -5.14 16.01
CA LEU A 8 -13.09 -5.61 14.69
C LEU A 8 -11.62 -6.05 14.68
N THR A 9 -10.71 -5.22 15.18
CA THR A 9 -9.26 -5.49 15.09
C THR A 9 -8.86 -6.70 15.93
N GLY A 10 -9.53 -6.92 17.07
CA GLY A 10 -9.34 -8.09 17.92
C GLY A 10 -9.87 -9.39 17.32
N GLU A 11 -10.91 -9.35 16.47
CA GLU A 11 -11.51 -10.55 15.88
C GLU A 11 -10.96 -10.90 14.50
N VAL A 12 -10.46 -9.91 13.77
CA VAL A 12 -9.87 -10.09 12.43
C VAL A 12 -8.33 -10.11 12.51
N GLU A 13 -7.75 -9.90 13.71
CA GLU A 13 -6.31 -9.89 13.96
C GLU A 13 -5.54 -8.91 13.05
N VAL A 14 -6.09 -7.71 12.88
CA VAL A 14 -5.46 -6.60 12.14
C VAL A 14 -5.02 -5.51 13.11
N ASP A 15 -3.99 -4.75 12.78
CA ASP A 15 -3.51 -3.63 13.59
C ASP A 15 -4.17 -2.29 13.19
N SER A 16 -3.62 -1.17 13.66
CA SER A 16 -4.12 0.18 13.37
C SER A 16 -3.68 0.73 12.00
N ARG A 17 -2.85 0.02 11.23
CA ARG A 17 -2.36 0.46 9.91
C ARG A 17 -3.35 0.04 8.84
N LEU A 18 -4.41 0.83 8.71
CA LEU A 18 -5.58 0.49 7.91
C LEU A 18 -5.92 1.56 6.88
N ILE A 19 -6.38 1.12 5.71
CA ILE A 19 -7.06 1.97 4.74
C ILE A 19 -8.47 1.44 4.55
N ILE A 20 -9.46 2.33 4.71
CA ILE A 20 -10.87 1.98 4.58
C ILE A 20 -11.38 2.63 3.30
N LYS A 21 -11.91 1.82 2.39
CA LYS A 21 -12.60 2.29 1.18
C LYS A 21 -14.08 1.93 1.24
N ASP A 22 -14.92 2.82 0.74
CA ASP A 22 -16.33 2.50 0.48
C ASP A 22 -16.48 1.60 -0.77
N GLU A 23 -17.73 1.34 -1.17
CA GLU A 23 -18.04 0.52 -2.34
C GLU A 23 -17.65 1.17 -3.68
N GLU A 24 -17.58 2.50 -3.72
CA GLU A 24 -17.15 3.28 -4.90
C GLU A 24 -15.62 3.37 -4.99
N GLY A 25 -14.91 3.02 -3.91
CA GLY A 25 -13.45 3.05 -3.82
C GLY A 25 -12.90 4.34 -3.21
N ASN A 26 -13.75 5.22 -2.67
CA ASN A 26 -13.31 6.43 -1.99
C ASN A 26 -12.78 6.08 -0.59
N ILE A 27 -11.69 6.73 -0.18
CA ILE A 27 -11.14 6.55 1.16
C ILE A 27 -12.06 7.23 2.18
N SER A 28 -12.47 6.45 3.18
CA SER A 28 -13.25 6.94 4.32
C SER A 28 -12.32 7.30 5.47
N LEU A 29 -12.58 8.44 6.13
CA LEU A 29 -11.92 8.78 7.38
C LEU A 29 -12.24 7.73 8.45
N ALA A 30 -11.22 7.17 9.08
CA ALA A 30 -11.37 6.21 10.15
C ALA A 30 -10.42 6.50 11.30
N ILE A 31 -10.81 6.10 12.51
CA ILE A 31 -9.97 6.20 13.71
C ILE A 31 -10.13 4.95 14.57
N ILE A 32 -9.09 4.62 15.34
CA ILE A 32 -9.11 3.54 16.33
C ILE A 32 -9.59 4.09 17.67
N SER A 33 -10.40 3.30 18.37
CA SER A 33 -10.94 3.68 19.67
C SER A 33 -9.87 3.79 20.75
N GLU A 34 -9.81 4.95 21.41
CA GLU A 34 -8.90 5.21 22.53
C GLU A 34 -9.14 4.29 23.74
N SER A 35 -10.36 3.77 23.92
CA SER A 35 -10.72 3.00 25.11
C SER A 35 -10.16 1.58 25.15
N ASP A 36 -10.03 0.94 23.99
CA ASP A 36 -9.67 -0.48 23.90
C ASP A 36 -8.77 -0.85 22.73
N ASN A 37 -8.47 0.09 21.82
CA ASN A 37 -7.77 -0.11 20.56
C ASN A 37 -8.35 -1.25 19.69
N LYS A 38 -9.61 -1.62 19.94
CA LYS A 38 -10.28 -2.77 19.34
C LYS A 38 -11.44 -2.38 18.43
N ASP A 39 -12.06 -1.26 18.76
CA ASP A 39 -13.16 -0.73 17.98
C ASP A 39 -12.65 0.19 16.86
N LEU A 40 -13.25 0.07 15.67
CA LEU A 40 -12.94 0.90 14.51
C LEU A 40 -14.11 1.85 14.22
N TYR A 41 -13.83 3.15 14.25
CA TYR A 41 -14.79 4.17 13.82
C TYR A 41 -14.58 4.51 12.35
N ILE A 42 -15.64 4.53 11.56
CA ILE A 42 -15.61 4.89 10.14
C ILE A 42 -16.63 5.99 9.89
N LYS A 43 -16.17 7.11 9.33
CA LYS A 43 -17.04 8.19 8.86
C LYS A 43 -17.68 7.77 7.53
N LYS A 44 -19.01 7.86 7.49
CA LYS A 44 -19.82 7.69 6.28
C LYS A 44 -20.00 9.04 5.59
N GLU A 45 -19.58 9.09 4.33
CA GLU A 45 -19.83 10.24 3.45
C GLU A 45 -21.29 10.28 2.95
N ALA A 46 -21.94 9.12 2.78
CA ALA A 46 -23.35 9.00 2.45
C ALA A 46 -24.08 7.97 3.33
N ILE A 47 -25.38 8.18 3.53
CA ILE A 47 -26.26 7.34 4.38
C ILE A 47 -26.37 5.92 3.82
N GLU A 48 -26.33 5.79 2.49
CA GLU A 48 -26.54 4.53 1.77
C GLU A 48 -25.32 3.62 1.76
N ILE A 49 -24.15 4.09 2.22
CA ILE A 49 -22.94 3.26 2.26
C ILE A 49 -23.14 2.13 3.28
N VAL A 50 -23.27 0.92 2.75
CA VAL A 50 -23.49 -0.32 3.50
C VAL A 50 -22.29 -1.28 3.45
N PHE A 51 -21.30 -1.00 2.60
CA PHE A 51 -20.16 -1.87 2.38
C PHE A 51 -18.83 -1.10 2.46
N PHE A 52 -17.85 -1.72 3.11
CA PHE A 52 -16.49 -1.21 3.22
C PHE A 52 -15.47 -2.30 2.88
N LYS A 53 -14.38 -1.89 2.24
CA LYS A 53 -13.15 -2.68 2.11
C LYS A 53 -12.14 -2.14 3.09
N ILE A 54 -11.57 -3.02 3.90
CA ILE A 54 -10.57 -2.68 4.90
C ILE A 54 -9.27 -3.36 4.50
N TYR A 55 -8.25 -2.55 4.23
CA TYR A 55 -6.91 -3.00 3.86
C TYR A 55 -5.99 -2.84 5.06
N ASN A 56 -5.12 -3.82 5.31
CA ASN A 56 -4.13 -3.80 6.38
C ASN A 56 -2.74 -4.13 5.82
N SER A 57 -1.73 -3.38 6.23
CA SER A 57 -0.33 -3.60 5.87
C SER A 57 0.57 -2.78 6.79
N GLU A 58 1.76 -3.31 7.10
CA GLU A 58 2.79 -2.57 7.86
C GLU A 58 3.26 -1.30 7.14
N GLU A 59 3.08 -1.23 5.82
CA GLU A 59 3.47 -0.08 4.99
C GLU A 59 2.45 1.07 5.02
N PHE A 60 1.27 0.89 5.61
CA PHE A 60 0.29 1.97 5.78
C PHE A 60 0.59 2.79 7.03
N GLU A 61 0.18 4.06 7.00
CA GLU A 61 0.22 4.92 8.18
C GLU A 61 -0.75 4.40 9.24
N GLU A 62 -0.37 4.56 10.51
CA GLU A 62 -1.26 4.23 11.63
C GLU A 62 -2.43 5.20 11.65
N LEU A 63 -3.65 4.67 11.83
CA LEU A 63 -4.82 5.50 12.04
C LEU A 63 -4.70 6.30 13.34
N ASP A 64 -5.27 7.50 13.33
CA ASP A 64 -5.41 8.31 14.54
C ASP A 64 -6.20 7.55 15.62
N VAL A 65 -5.85 7.82 16.87
CA VAL A 65 -6.54 7.28 18.05
C VAL A 65 -7.48 8.35 18.59
N GLY A 66 -8.73 7.97 18.89
CA GLY A 66 -9.68 8.89 19.52
C GLY A 66 -11.10 8.35 19.57
N THR A 67 -12.06 9.28 19.58
CA THR A 67 -13.49 8.97 19.59
C THR A 67 -14.24 9.84 18.59
N MET A 68 -15.21 9.25 17.88
CA MET A 68 -16.18 9.99 17.08
C MET A 68 -17.53 10.03 17.80
N GLU A 69 -18.12 11.22 17.93
CA GLU A 69 -19.42 11.38 18.56
C GLU A 69 -20.56 10.84 17.68
N LYS A 70 -21.57 10.23 18.30
CA LYS A 70 -22.83 9.80 17.66
C LYS A 70 -22.68 8.79 16.53
N CYS A 71 -21.75 7.84 16.64
CA CYS A 71 -21.69 6.71 15.72
C CYS A 71 -22.72 5.64 16.04
N ASN A 72 -23.25 5.02 14.99
CA ASN A 72 -24.06 3.82 15.12
C ASN A 72 -23.13 2.66 15.48
N ASN A 73 -23.30 2.11 16.68
CA ASN A 73 -22.54 0.94 17.11
C ASN A 73 -23.07 -0.28 16.36
N LEU A 74 -22.17 -1.01 15.71
CA LEU A 74 -22.46 -2.24 15.01
C LEU A 74 -21.63 -3.35 15.65
N GLU A 75 -22.31 -4.32 16.24
CA GLU A 75 -21.73 -5.55 16.76
C GLU A 75 -21.76 -6.64 15.70
N ARG A 76 -20.79 -7.56 15.72
CA ARG A 76 -20.72 -8.66 14.76
C ARG A 76 -21.81 -9.73 14.99
N LYS A 77 -22.65 -9.57 16.02
CA LYS A 77 -23.63 -10.57 16.42
C LYS A 77 -25.00 -10.27 15.81
N GLU A 78 -25.57 -11.27 15.16
CA GLU A 78 -26.98 -11.32 14.73
C GLU A 78 -27.52 -10.10 13.94
N LYS A 79 -26.78 -9.66 12.90
CA LYS A 79 -27.22 -8.89 11.70
C LYS A 79 -26.87 -7.40 11.60
N GLU A 80 -26.05 -6.82 12.49
CA GLU A 80 -25.68 -5.40 12.34
C GLU A 80 -24.57 -5.18 11.30
N TYR A 81 -23.56 -6.07 11.28
CA TYR A 81 -22.62 -6.17 10.16
C TYR A 81 -22.11 -7.60 9.98
N ILE A 82 -21.59 -7.91 8.79
CA ILE A 82 -21.02 -9.21 8.44
C ILE A 82 -19.66 -8.98 7.79
N VAL A 83 -18.65 -9.71 8.25
CA VAL A 83 -17.36 -9.81 7.55
C VAL A 83 -17.55 -10.77 6.38
N GLY A 84 -17.48 -10.24 5.16
CA GLY A 84 -17.73 -11.01 3.93
C GLY A 84 -16.57 -11.92 3.54
N LEU A 85 -15.50 -11.33 3.01
CA LEU A 85 -14.32 -12.04 2.52
C LEU A 85 -13.07 -11.48 3.22
N ILE A 86 -12.25 -12.37 3.75
CA ILE A 86 -10.88 -12.07 4.19
C ILE A 86 -9.94 -12.76 3.21
N ARG A 87 -8.99 -12.01 2.66
CA ARG A 87 -7.95 -12.52 1.76
C ARG A 87 -6.65 -11.80 2.06
N THR A 88 -5.56 -12.54 1.93
CA THR A 88 -4.20 -12.03 2.00
C THR A 88 -3.56 -12.22 0.63
N ASP A 89 -3.01 -11.15 0.09
CA ASP A 89 -2.31 -11.13 -1.19
C ASP A 89 -0.97 -10.43 -0.99
N GLU A 90 0.05 -10.85 -1.74
CA GLU A 90 1.36 -10.20 -1.74
C GLU A 90 1.46 -9.20 -2.90
N TYR A 91 1.85 -7.96 -2.58
CA TYR A 91 2.02 -6.89 -3.55
C TYR A 91 3.30 -6.11 -3.28
N ILE A 92 3.90 -5.60 -4.36
CA ILE A 92 5.00 -4.63 -4.26
C ILE A 92 4.39 -3.27 -3.91
N PHE A 93 4.93 -2.57 -2.91
CA PHE A 93 4.53 -1.20 -2.59
C PHE A 93 5.26 -0.19 -3.47
N GLU A 94 4.54 0.78 -4.03
CA GLU A 94 5.13 1.87 -4.81
C GLU A 94 6.24 2.58 -4.02
N ALA A 95 5.98 2.84 -2.73
CA ALA A 95 6.92 3.50 -1.83
C ALA A 95 8.26 2.75 -1.74
N LYS A 96 8.27 1.41 -1.81
CA LYS A 96 9.50 0.60 -1.82
C LYS A 96 10.26 0.74 -3.13
N ILE A 97 9.56 0.80 -4.27
CA ILE A 97 10.18 1.02 -5.57
C ILE A 97 10.85 2.40 -5.59
N ILE A 98 10.14 3.44 -5.14
CA ILE A 98 10.68 4.79 -5.09
C ILE A 98 11.83 4.89 -4.09
N GLY A 99 11.70 4.27 -2.92
CA GLY A 99 12.79 4.19 -1.94
C GLY A 99 14.06 3.57 -2.53
N LEU A 100 13.93 2.47 -3.27
CA LEU A 100 15.07 1.84 -3.94
C LEU A 100 15.73 2.75 -4.99
N ILE A 101 14.93 3.53 -5.74
CA ILE A 101 15.45 4.51 -6.71
C ILE A 101 16.19 5.64 -5.98
N ASP A 102 15.64 6.14 -4.88
CA ASP A 102 16.21 7.26 -4.13
C ASP A 102 17.49 6.87 -3.37
N GLU A 103 17.57 5.63 -2.89
CA GLU A 103 18.76 5.05 -2.23
C GLU A 103 19.86 4.63 -3.21
N TYR A 104 19.56 4.59 -4.51
CA TYR A 104 20.47 4.05 -5.52
C TYR A 104 21.85 4.73 -5.52
N GLU A 105 21.91 6.06 -5.46
CA GLU A 105 23.19 6.77 -5.53
C GLU A 105 23.99 6.68 -4.21
N THR A 106 23.31 6.57 -3.07
CA THR A 106 23.94 6.54 -1.74
C THR A 106 24.36 5.14 -1.31
N SER A 107 23.67 4.11 -1.80
CA SER A 107 23.86 2.71 -1.45
C SER A 107 24.20 1.84 -2.66
N TYR A 108 24.70 2.44 -3.76
CA TYR A 108 24.91 1.76 -5.04
C TYR A 108 25.63 0.41 -4.91
N GLU A 109 26.79 0.38 -4.25
CA GLU A 109 27.57 -0.86 -4.09
C GLU A 109 26.83 -1.92 -3.28
N ASN A 110 26.07 -1.53 -2.25
CA ASN A 110 25.27 -2.47 -1.47
C ASN A 110 24.14 -3.08 -2.32
N ILE A 111 23.43 -2.26 -3.10
CA ILE A 111 22.35 -2.72 -3.97
C ILE A 111 22.93 -3.62 -5.08
N LYS A 112 24.11 -3.27 -5.60
CA LYS A 112 24.84 -4.07 -6.59
C LYS A 112 25.18 -5.46 -6.05
N ASP A 113 25.64 -5.54 -4.80
CA ASP A 113 25.92 -6.79 -4.11
C ASP A 113 24.63 -7.60 -3.84
N GLU A 114 23.56 -6.96 -3.36
CA GLU A 114 22.26 -7.61 -3.09
C GLU A 114 21.63 -8.20 -4.36
N LEU A 115 21.71 -7.48 -5.48
CA LEU A 115 21.22 -7.93 -6.79
C LEU A 115 22.19 -8.90 -7.49
N ASN A 116 23.31 -9.24 -6.84
CA ASN A 116 24.36 -10.12 -7.38
C ASN A 116 24.85 -9.70 -8.77
N ILE A 117 25.02 -8.39 -8.97
CA ILE A 117 25.53 -7.85 -10.24
C ILE A 117 27.00 -8.28 -10.39
N PRO A 118 27.40 -8.86 -11.53
CA PRO A 118 28.77 -9.32 -11.73
C PRO A 118 29.81 -8.22 -11.52
N VAL A 119 30.95 -8.60 -10.92
CA VAL A 119 32.08 -7.69 -10.73
C VAL A 119 32.55 -7.17 -12.10
N GLY A 120 32.67 -5.85 -12.21
CA GLY A 120 33.06 -5.16 -13.45
C GLY A 120 31.89 -4.80 -14.37
N SER A 121 30.66 -5.24 -14.05
CA SER A 121 29.44 -4.72 -14.66
C SER A 121 28.86 -3.59 -13.82
N GLU A 122 28.12 -2.72 -14.47
CA GLU A 122 27.35 -1.65 -13.85
C GLU A 122 25.88 -1.87 -14.22
N PHE A 123 24.96 -1.31 -13.44
CA PHE A 123 23.54 -1.45 -13.74
C PHE A 123 22.80 -0.15 -13.45
N GLY A 124 21.54 -0.09 -13.84
CA GLY A 124 20.61 0.97 -13.50
C GLY A 124 19.20 0.46 -13.75
N PHE A 125 18.21 1.15 -13.19
CA PHE A 125 16.83 0.76 -13.37
C PHE A 125 15.88 1.96 -13.36
N SER A 126 14.72 1.76 -13.95
CA SER A 126 13.65 2.73 -13.93
C SER A 126 12.30 2.04 -13.77
N PHE A 127 11.36 2.78 -13.23
CA PHE A 127 9.98 2.41 -13.09
C PHE A 127 9.13 3.28 -14.01
N THR A 128 8.33 2.61 -14.84
CA THR A 128 7.40 3.22 -15.79
C THR A 128 5.98 3.01 -15.30
N TYR A 129 5.32 4.11 -14.98
CA TYR A 129 3.92 4.16 -14.60
C TYR A 129 3.00 3.84 -15.79
N SER A 130 1.76 3.41 -15.51
CA SER A 130 0.72 3.24 -16.55
C SER A 130 0.47 4.49 -17.40
N ASN A 131 0.65 5.68 -16.83
CA ASN A 131 0.55 6.96 -17.55
C ASN A 131 1.80 7.33 -18.36
N LYS A 132 2.78 6.41 -18.46
CA LYS A 132 4.08 6.57 -19.13
C LYS A 132 5.04 7.55 -18.47
N THR A 133 4.75 8.00 -17.25
CA THR A 133 5.75 8.70 -16.43
C THR A 133 6.87 7.73 -16.09
N ILE A 134 8.11 8.19 -16.11
CA ILE A 134 9.29 7.39 -15.79
C ILE A 134 9.99 8.02 -14.59
N ARG A 135 10.28 7.19 -13.58
CA ARG A 135 11.15 7.49 -12.44
C ARG A 135 12.31 6.51 -12.51
N GLY A 136 13.55 6.94 -12.34
CA GLY A 136 14.66 5.99 -12.41
C GLY A 136 15.99 6.60 -12.05
N THR A 137 17.00 5.74 -12.08
CA THR A 137 18.39 6.08 -11.81
C THR A 137 18.95 6.98 -12.92
N SER A 138 19.97 7.78 -12.58
CA SER A 138 20.69 8.63 -13.52
C SER A 138 21.14 7.86 -14.77
N GLU A 139 20.83 8.38 -15.96
CA GLU A 139 21.36 7.78 -17.19
C GLU A 139 22.87 8.03 -17.28
N LYS A 140 23.66 6.95 -17.30
CA LYS A 140 25.07 7.03 -17.64
C LYS A 140 25.22 6.84 -19.15
N ASN A 141 25.98 7.73 -19.80
CA ASN A 141 26.38 7.55 -21.19
C ASN A 141 27.35 6.37 -21.27
N VAL A 142 26.84 5.22 -21.73
CA VAL A 142 27.60 3.99 -21.86
C VAL A 142 27.90 3.71 -23.31
N SER A 143 29.17 3.47 -23.61
CA SER A 143 29.68 3.12 -24.94
C SER A 143 29.74 1.60 -25.18
N THR A 144 29.20 0.82 -24.24
CA THR A 144 29.28 -0.66 -24.19
C THR A 144 27.94 -1.32 -24.57
N SER A 145 27.94 -2.66 -24.60
CA SER A 145 26.71 -3.44 -24.84
C SER A 145 25.82 -3.38 -23.61
N VAL A 146 24.58 -2.93 -23.78
CA VAL A 146 23.58 -2.85 -22.72
C VAL A 146 22.63 -4.04 -22.84
N TYR A 147 22.54 -4.87 -21.79
CA TYR A 147 21.40 -5.78 -21.63
C TYR A 147 20.28 -5.01 -20.96
N ALA A 148 19.08 -5.06 -21.52
CA ALA A 148 17.91 -4.39 -20.97
C ALA A 148 16.73 -5.36 -20.91
N GLU A 149 16.03 -5.35 -19.78
CA GLU A 149 14.84 -6.16 -19.54
C GLU A 149 13.72 -5.29 -18.99
N GLU A 150 12.52 -5.46 -19.55
CA GLU A 150 11.30 -4.80 -19.09
C GLU A 150 10.37 -5.84 -18.47
N ILE A 151 10.07 -5.66 -17.18
CA ILE A 151 9.31 -6.60 -16.37
C ILE A 151 7.98 -5.94 -16.00
N PRO A 152 6.83 -6.47 -16.44
CA PRO A 152 5.53 -5.97 -16.01
C PRO A 152 5.30 -6.33 -14.54
N ILE A 153 4.86 -5.37 -13.74
CA ILE A 153 4.54 -5.57 -12.33
C ILE A 153 3.18 -5.00 -11.96
N GLN A 154 2.58 -5.56 -10.91
CA GLN A 154 1.48 -4.95 -10.18
C GLN A 154 2.00 -4.41 -8.86
N TYR A 155 1.53 -3.23 -8.48
CA TYR A 155 1.94 -2.57 -7.25
C TYR A 155 0.77 -1.90 -6.56
N ILE A 156 0.89 -1.71 -5.25
CA ILE A 156 -0.06 -0.96 -4.43
C ILE A 156 0.52 0.43 -4.13
N ASP A 157 -0.30 1.45 -4.35
CA ASP A 157 0.01 2.82 -3.93
C ASP A 157 -0.32 3.04 -2.43
N ARG A 158 0.05 4.23 -1.92
CA ARG A 158 -0.23 4.63 -0.53
C ARG A 158 -1.73 4.66 -0.18
N GLU A 159 -2.60 4.58 -1.17
CA GLU A 159 -4.05 4.64 -1.05
C GLU A 159 -4.68 3.25 -1.19
N ALA A 160 -3.89 2.16 -1.14
CA ALA A 160 -4.37 0.78 -1.37
C ALA A 160 -5.04 0.58 -2.75
N SER A 161 -4.60 1.32 -3.77
CA SER A 161 -5.05 1.10 -5.15
C SER A 161 -4.03 0.23 -5.87
N ILE A 162 -4.51 -0.85 -6.49
CA ILE A 162 -3.68 -1.76 -7.27
C ILE A 162 -3.54 -1.18 -8.67
N SER A 163 -2.30 -0.87 -9.05
CA SER A 163 -1.93 -0.35 -10.35
C SER A 163 -0.95 -1.27 -11.06
N SER A 164 -0.77 -1.08 -12.36
CA SER A 164 0.22 -1.81 -13.16
C SER A 164 1.28 -0.87 -13.70
N GLY A 165 2.49 -1.38 -13.88
CA GLY A 165 3.62 -0.63 -14.40
C GLY A 165 4.71 -1.58 -14.88
N PHE A 166 5.88 -1.01 -15.19
CA PHE A 166 7.02 -1.79 -15.66
C PHE A 166 8.28 -1.38 -14.91
N ILE A 167 9.04 -2.37 -14.43
CA ILE A 167 10.42 -2.17 -14.01
C ILE A 167 11.31 -2.44 -15.22
N ASN A 168 12.15 -1.48 -15.56
CA ASN A 168 13.15 -1.57 -16.62
C ASN A 168 14.52 -1.67 -15.98
N ILE A 169 15.25 -2.76 -16.19
CA ILE A 169 16.60 -2.97 -15.68
C ILE A 169 17.58 -2.91 -16.84
N ARG A 170 18.70 -2.22 -16.66
CA ARG A 170 19.78 -2.11 -17.65
C ARG A 170 21.10 -2.50 -16.98
N VAL A 171 21.90 -3.33 -17.63
CA VAL A 171 23.24 -3.75 -17.16
C VAL A 171 24.25 -3.51 -18.28
N TRP A 172 25.44 -2.97 -17.97
CA TRP A 172 26.45 -2.57 -18.95
C TRP A 172 27.90 -2.69 -18.47
#